data_AF-A0A257JLU7-F1
#
_entry.id   AF-A0A257JLU7-F1
#
_cell.length_a   1.000
_cell.length_b   1.000
_cell.length_c   1.000
_cell.angle_alpha   90.00
_cell.angle_beta   90.00
_cell.angle_gamma   90.00
#
_symmetry.space_group_name_H-M   'P 1'
#
loop_
_entity.id
_entity.type
_entity.pdbx_description
1 polymer ?
#
loop_
_entity_poly.entity_id
_entity_poly.type
_entity_poly.pdbx_seq_one_letter_code
_entity_poly.pdbx_strand_id
1 'polypeptide(L)'
;DTEVLINILAHEMELAGRDVPLTPALVFRAVKAVHKRIRGSYAVIALIAGYGLLAFRDPYGIRPLVYGVANLPASEGGGQEVMLASETVALEGTGHTTVRDVAPGEALFIDMAGTVHAQQCAESPVLHPCMFEYVYLARPDSVIDGISVYQARLNMGETLAQRVINTMPPSDIDVVIPIPESSRPSAMQLAQKIGKPYREGFVKNRYVGRTFIMPGQGARKKSVRQKLNAIAQEFKGRNVLLVDDSIVRGTTSKEIVQMAREAGANKVYMASAAPPVRYPNVYGIDMPTSEELIAHNRTVEEIRQFIGADALIYQDVDAMKRVVGALNPAIVGFEAS
;
A
#
# COMPACT_ATOMS: atom_id res chain seq x y z
N ASP A 1 8.05 -18.66 3.58
CA ASP A 1 9.06 -18.13 2.63
C ASP A 1 10.20 -17.41 3.34
N THR A 2 9.97 -16.58 4.35
CA THR A 2 11.03 -15.92 5.14
C THR A 2 12.10 -16.88 5.67
N GLU A 3 11.69 -18.02 6.25
CA GLU A 3 12.62 -19.05 6.72
C GLU A 3 13.44 -19.67 5.57
N VAL A 4 12.85 -19.81 4.39
CA VAL A 4 13.57 -20.30 3.20
C VAL A 4 14.59 -19.26 2.75
N LEU A 5 14.21 -17.98 2.72
CA LEU A 5 15.10 -16.88 2.33
C LEU A 5 16.31 -16.78 3.27
N ILE A 6 16.10 -16.83 4.58
CA ILE A 6 17.21 -16.73 5.55
C ILE A 6 18.14 -17.95 5.46
N ASN A 7 17.61 -19.16 5.23
CA ASN A 7 18.44 -20.36 5.02
C ASN A 7 19.24 -20.29 3.71
N ILE A 8 18.66 -19.74 2.64
CA ILE A 8 19.39 -19.50 1.38
C ILE A 8 20.51 -18.48 1.62
N LEU A 9 20.23 -17.37 2.30
CA LEU A 9 21.24 -16.38 2.66
C LEU A 9 22.37 -17.00 3.49
N ALA A 10 22.04 -17.75 4.54
CA ALA A 10 23.02 -18.41 5.40
C ALA A 10 23.91 -19.38 4.61
N HIS A 11 23.31 -20.18 3.72
CA HIS A 11 24.04 -21.09 2.84
C HIS A 11 24.98 -20.34 1.89
N GLU A 12 24.52 -19.25 1.25
CA GLU A 12 25.39 -18.46 0.36
C GLU A 12 26.51 -17.73 1.13
N MET A 13 26.28 -17.36 2.38
CA MET A 13 27.32 -16.80 3.24
C MET A 13 28.39 -17.86 3.60
N GLU A 14 27.98 -19.09 3.92
CA GLU A 14 28.91 -20.20 4.16
C GLU A 14 29.76 -20.49 2.91
N LEU A 15 29.14 -20.55 1.74
CA LEU A 15 29.86 -20.74 0.47
C LEU A 15 30.79 -19.58 0.14
N ALA A 16 30.43 -18.35 0.48
CA ALA A 16 31.24 -17.18 0.19
C ALA A 16 32.53 -17.16 1.02
N GLY A 17 32.51 -17.64 2.27
CA GLY A 17 33.67 -17.56 3.16
C GLY A 17 33.54 -18.35 4.47
N ARG A 18 33.45 -19.69 4.38
CA ARG A 18 33.34 -20.61 5.52
C ARG A 18 34.42 -20.44 6.60
N ASP A 19 35.67 -20.30 6.18
CA ASP A 19 36.85 -20.38 7.06
C ASP A 19 37.61 -19.05 7.17
N VAL A 20 36.95 -17.94 6.82
CA VAL A 20 37.55 -16.59 6.85
C VAL A 20 36.63 -15.61 7.58
N PRO A 21 37.19 -14.55 8.22
CA PRO A 21 36.37 -13.49 8.80
C PRO A 21 35.45 -12.88 7.75
N LEU A 22 34.20 -12.63 8.12
CA LEU A 22 33.24 -12.02 7.22
C LEU A 22 33.65 -10.57 6.92
N THR A 23 33.63 -10.22 5.64
CA THR A 23 33.91 -8.86 5.15
C THR A 23 32.70 -8.35 4.34
N PRO A 24 32.52 -7.04 4.18
CA PRO A 24 31.44 -6.49 3.35
C PRO A 24 31.42 -7.09 1.93
N ALA A 25 32.59 -7.31 1.33
CA ALA A 25 32.72 -7.92 0.02
C ALA A 25 32.17 -9.36 -0.04
N LEU A 26 32.36 -10.16 1.01
CA LEU A 26 31.81 -11.51 1.12
C LEU A 26 30.30 -11.49 1.34
N VAL A 27 29.80 -10.57 2.18
CA VAL A 27 28.36 -10.36 2.40
C VAL A 27 27.67 -10.03 1.08
N PHE A 28 28.19 -9.07 0.32
CA PHE A 28 27.60 -8.69 -0.96
C PHE A 28 27.72 -9.79 -2.03
N ARG A 29 28.78 -10.62 -1.98
CA ARG A 29 28.88 -11.82 -2.83
C ARG A 29 27.76 -12.81 -2.51
N ALA A 30 27.45 -13.03 -1.24
CA ALA A 30 26.33 -13.89 -0.84
C ALA A 30 25.00 -13.33 -1.35
N VAL A 31 24.74 -12.03 -1.19
CA VAL A 31 23.50 -11.39 -1.69
C VAL A 31 23.35 -11.52 -3.21
N LYS A 32 24.44 -11.36 -3.97
CA LYS A 32 24.44 -11.61 -5.43
C LYS A 32 23.96 -13.03 -5.76
N ALA A 33 24.41 -14.02 -5.00
CA ALA A 33 23.99 -15.41 -5.21
C ALA A 33 22.54 -15.65 -4.75
N VAL A 34 22.10 -15.01 -3.66
CA VAL A 34 20.70 -15.02 -3.23
C VAL A 34 19.79 -14.54 -4.36
N HIS A 35 20.06 -13.37 -4.96
CA HIS A 35 19.27 -12.83 -6.07
C HIS A 35 19.20 -13.74 -7.30
N LYS A 36 20.19 -14.63 -7.50
CA LYS A 36 20.17 -15.62 -8.58
C LYS A 36 19.33 -16.85 -8.25
N ARG A 37 19.16 -17.17 -6.96
CA ARG A 37 18.44 -18.36 -6.47
C ARG A 37 16.97 -18.08 -6.18
N ILE A 38 16.63 -16.92 -5.62
CA ILE A 38 15.27 -16.58 -5.23
C ILE A 38 14.58 -15.72 -6.28
N ARG A 39 13.28 -15.94 -6.45
CA ARG A 39 12.40 -15.11 -7.29
C ARG A 39 11.17 -14.72 -6.48
N GLY A 40 10.78 -13.46 -6.59
CA GLY A 40 9.72 -12.86 -5.80
C GLY A 40 10.09 -11.43 -5.44
N SER A 41 9.41 -10.89 -4.44
CA SER A 41 9.65 -9.54 -3.91
C SER A 41 10.03 -9.63 -2.45
N TYR A 42 10.97 -8.79 -2.02
CA TYR A 42 11.46 -8.81 -0.65
C TYR A 42 12.20 -7.52 -0.31
N ALA A 43 11.99 -7.05 0.91
CA ALA A 43 12.81 -6.05 1.59
C ALA A 43 13.31 -6.73 2.87
N VAL A 44 14.62 -6.98 2.94
CA VAL A 44 15.21 -7.83 3.98
C VAL A 44 16.06 -6.97 4.89
N ILE A 45 15.93 -7.20 6.19
CA ILE A 45 16.82 -6.72 7.24
C ILE A 45 17.22 -7.95 8.06
N ALA A 46 18.53 -8.19 8.19
CA ALA A 46 19.08 -9.34 8.89
C ALA A 46 20.25 -8.89 9.79
N LEU A 47 20.31 -9.46 10.99
CA LEU A 47 21.43 -9.27 11.91
C LEU A 47 22.40 -10.44 11.77
N ILE A 48 23.68 -10.12 11.64
CA ILE A 48 24.77 -11.09 11.59
C ILE A 48 25.58 -10.92 12.87
N ALA A 49 25.45 -11.88 13.78
CA ALA A 49 26.03 -11.81 15.11
C ALA A 49 27.55 -11.56 15.07
N GLY A 50 27.99 -10.52 15.78
CA GLY A 50 29.40 -10.12 15.84
C GLY A 50 29.91 -9.31 14.65
N TYR A 51 29.07 -9.04 13.64
CA TYR A 51 29.49 -8.34 12.42
C TYR A 51 28.69 -7.08 12.11
N GLY A 52 27.36 -7.14 12.21
CA GLY A 52 26.52 -5.98 11.94
C GLY A 52 25.17 -6.32 11.33
N LEU A 53 24.58 -5.34 10.65
CA LEU A 53 23.26 -5.42 10.03
C LEU A 53 23.40 -5.47 8.50
N LEU A 54 22.78 -6.45 7.88
CA LEU A 54 22.62 -6.55 6.43
C LEU A 54 21.19 -6.15 6.06
N ALA A 55 21.04 -5.32 5.04
CA ALA A 55 19.77 -5.10 4.40
C ALA A 55 19.87 -5.19 2.88
N PHE A 56 18.84 -5.69 2.21
CA PHE A 56 18.81 -5.71 0.75
C PHE A 56 17.39 -5.73 0.20
N ARG A 57 17.24 -5.22 -1.01
CA ARG A 57 15.96 -5.11 -1.71
C ARG A 57 15.94 -5.99 -2.95
N ASP A 58 14.77 -6.49 -3.34
CA ASP A 58 14.63 -7.30 -4.55
C ASP A 58 15.07 -6.56 -5.82
N PRO A 59 15.52 -7.26 -6.87
CA PRO A 59 15.98 -6.66 -8.14
C PRO A 59 14.94 -5.78 -8.86
N TYR A 60 13.66 -5.89 -8.48
CA TYR A 60 12.56 -5.13 -9.06
C TYR A 60 12.10 -3.98 -8.16
N GLY A 61 12.67 -3.82 -6.95
CA GLY A 61 12.29 -2.79 -6.00
C GLY A 61 10.82 -2.84 -5.59
N ILE A 62 10.18 -4.01 -5.59
CA ILE A 62 8.72 -4.11 -5.42
C ILE A 62 8.29 -3.75 -3.99
N ARG A 63 9.00 -4.24 -2.98
CA ARG A 63 8.74 -3.90 -1.57
C ARG A 63 9.55 -2.67 -1.15
N PRO A 64 8.98 -1.72 -0.41
CA PRO A 64 9.68 -0.51 -0.02
C PRO A 64 10.72 -0.80 1.07
N LEU A 65 11.86 -0.12 0.99
CA LEU A 65 12.93 -0.17 1.99
C LEU A 65 13.72 1.13 1.95
N VAL A 66 13.80 1.82 3.07
CA VAL A 66 14.46 3.11 3.22
C VAL A 66 15.41 3.07 4.41
N TYR A 67 16.48 3.87 4.36
CA TYR A 67 17.35 4.08 5.51
C TYR A 67 17.56 5.56 5.83
N GLY A 68 17.80 5.81 7.11
CA GLY A 68 18.08 7.13 7.66
C GLY A 68 19.18 7.06 8.71
N VAL A 69 19.66 8.23 9.11
CA VAL A 69 20.72 8.37 10.10
C VAL A 69 20.35 9.38 11.18
N ALA A 70 20.83 9.16 12.39
CA ALA A 70 20.79 10.12 13.49
C ALA A 70 22.19 10.25 14.11
N ASN A 71 22.48 11.39 14.73
CA ASN A 71 23.68 11.55 15.54
C ASN A 71 23.33 11.22 16.99
N LEU A 72 24.04 10.27 17.57
CA LEU A 72 23.88 9.95 18.98
C LEU A 72 24.44 11.08 19.85
N PRO A 73 23.77 11.43 20.96
CA PRO A 73 24.33 12.36 21.93
C PRO A 73 25.70 11.89 22.41
N ALA A 74 26.61 12.83 22.69
CA ALA A 74 27.91 12.51 23.29
C ALA A 74 27.78 11.75 24.63
N SER A 75 26.66 11.96 25.34
CA SER A 75 26.30 11.23 26.56
C SER A 75 25.96 9.75 26.34
N GLU A 76 25.70 9.33 25.11
CA GLU A 76 25.33 7.95 24.73
C GLU A 76 26.43 7.28 23.89
N GLY A 77 27.66 7.77 23.99
CA GLY A 77 28.83 7.25 23.26
C GLY A 77 29.17 8.01 21.97
N GLY A 78 28.30 8.93 21.54
CA GLY A 78 28.46 9.67 20.28
C GLY A 78 28.42 8.77 19.04
N GLY A 79 28.57 9.37 17.87
CA GLY A 79 28.60 8.63 16.58
C GLY A 79 27.27 8.67 15.83
N GLN A 80 27.20 7.88 14.76
CA GLN A 80 26.06 7.82 13.85
C GLN A 80 25.26 6.56 14.11
N GLU A 81 23.97 6.72 14.36
CA GLU A 81 22.98 5.64 14.35
C GLU A 81 22.38 5.52 12.95
N VAL A 82 22.22 4.29 12.48
CA VAL A 82 21.62 3.99 11.18
C VAL A 82 20.37 3.16 11.41
N MET A 83 19.25 3.60 10.85
CA MET A 83 17.97 2.90 10.94
C MET A 83 17.46 2.57 9.55
N LEU A 84 16.87 1.38 9.40
CA LEU A 84 16.13 0.99 8.20
C LEU A 84 14.69 0.70 8.55
N ALA A 85 13.81 0.97 7.60
CA ALA A 85 12.39 0.71 7.73
C ALA A 85 11.75 0.49 6.36
N SER A 86 10.54 -0.07 6.36
CA SER A 86 9.71 -0.15 5.16
C SER A 86 9.21 1.23 4.71
N GLU A 87 9.02 2.17 5.64
CA GLU A 87 8.42 3.49 5.38
C GLU A 87 9.17 4.61 6.12
N THR A 88 9.30 5.79 5.50
CA THR A 88 10.03 6.95 6.05
C THR A 88 9.48 7.43 7.38
N VAL A 89 8.18 7.26 7.63
CA VAL A 89 7.53 7.71 8.87
C VAL A 89 8.11 7.05 10.13
N ALA A 90 8.70 5.85 10.00
CA ALA A 90 9.40 5.20 11.10
C ALA A 90 10.73 5.90 11.44
N LEU A 91 11.41 6.45 10.43
CA LEU A 91 12.66 7.22 10.60
C LEU A 91 12.34 8.60 11.22
N GLU A 92 11.35 9.29 10.65
CA GLU A 92 10.93 10.61 11.13
C GLU A 92 10.42 10.57 12.57
N GLY A 93 9.63 9.55 12.90
CA GLY A 93 9.09 9.35 14.25
C GLY A 93 10.14 9.09 15.33
N THR A 94 11.35 8.66 14.94
CA THR A 94 12.48 8.41 15.83
C THR A 94 13.60 9.46 15.70
N GLY A 95 13.36 10.56 14.99
CA GLY A 95 14.34 11.64 14.83
C GLY A 95 15.48 11.33 13.86
N HIS A 96 15.37 10.27 13.05
CA HIS A 96 16.33 9.94 12.00
C HIS A 96 16.06 10.78 10.75
N THR A 97 17.12 11.33 10.17
CA THR A 97 17.05 12.01 8.87
C THR A 97 17.14 10.97 7.77
N THR A 98 16.11 10.90 6.92
CA THR A 98 16.09 10.01 5.75
C THR A 98 17.28 10.31 4.82
N VAL A 99 18.03 9.28 4.44
CA VAL A 99 19.13 9.41 3.47
C VAL A 99 18.62 9.14 2.05
N ARG A 100 18.10 7.94 1.81
CA ARG A 100 17.45 7.53 0.55
C ARG A 100 16.80 6.15 0.67
N ASP A 101 15.94 5.81 -0.28
CA ASP A 101 15.50 4.43 -0.52
C ASP A 101 16.70 3.52 -0.88
N VAL A 102 16.62 2.26 -0.45
CA VAL A 102 17.53 1.20 -0.92
C VAL A 102 17.15 0.88 -2.37
N ALA A 103 18.12 0.95 -3.28
CA ALA A 103 17.86 0.78 -4.70
C ALA A 103 17.49 -0.67 -5.04
N PRO A 104 16.80 -0.94 -6.17
CA PRO A 104 16.50 -2.30 -6.60
C PRO A 104 17.79 -3.14 -6.73
N GLY A 105 17.79 -4.32 -6.10
CA GLY A 105 18.93 -5.24 -6.06
C GLY A 105 20.15 -4.76 -5.25
N GLU A 106 20.05 -3.60 -4.59
CA GLU A 106 21.11 -3.09 -3.73
C GLU A 106 21.12 -3.84 -2.39
N ALA A 107 22.33 -4.02 -1.87
CA ALA A 107 22.58 -4.43 -0.50
C ALA A 107 23.33 -3.33 0.27
N LEU A 108 22.90 -3.10 1.50
CA LEU A 108 23.58 -2.30 2.50
C LEU A 108 24.12 -3.22 3.61
N PHE A 109 25.35 -2.99 4.04
CA PHE A 109 25.92 -3.64 5.22
C PHE A 109 26.40 -2.55 6.18
N ILE A 110 25.82 -2.52 7.37
CA ILE A 110 26.13 -1.57 8.44
C ILE A 110 26.97 -2.34 9.45
N ASP A 111 28.25 -1.98 9.56
CA ASP A 111 29.15 -2.65 10.51
C ASP A 111 28.90 -2.20 11.96
N MET A 112 29.57 -2.87 12.90
CA MET A 112 29.46 -2.55 14.34
C MET A 112 29.90 -1.12 14.70
N ALA A 113 30.60 -0.41 13.81
CA ALA A 113 30.98 0.99 14.01
C ALA A 113 29.94 1.98 13.44
N GLY A 114 28.86 1.48 12.83
CA GLY A 114 27.82 2.28 12.19
C GLY A 114 28.18 2.73 10.76
N THR A 115 29.27 2.22 10.17
CA THR A 115 29.64 2.58 8.80
C THR A 115 28.76 1.85 7.81
N VAL A 116 28.13 2.61 6.91
CA VAL A 116 27.28 2.08 5.84
C VAL A 116 28.12 1.72 4.62
N HIS A 117 28.21 0.43 4.31
CA HIS A 117 28.75 -0.10 3.06
C HIS A 117 27.59 -0.39 2.10
N ALA A 118 27.70 -0.03 0.83
CA ALA A 118 26.63 -0.25 -0.16
C ALA A 118 27.18 -0.88 -1.44
N GLN A 119 26.45 -1.84 -2.02
CA GLN A 119 26.82 -2.44 -3.31
C GLN A 119 25.60 -2.92 -4.10
N GLN A 120 25.62 -2.66 -5.41
CA GLN A 120 24.67 -3.28 -6.34
C GLN A 120 24.96 -4.79 -6.45
N CYS A 121 23.94 -5.61 -6.18
CA CYS A 121 24.03 -7.06 -6.10
C CYS A 121 23.15 -7.80 -7.12
N ALA A 122 22.36 -7.09 -7.94
CA ALA A 122 21.58 -7.66 -9.03
C ALA A 122 22.15 -7.32 -10.40
N GLU A 123 21.90 -8.19 -11.37
CA GLU A 123 22.16 -7.95 -12.79
C GLU A 123 20.92 -7.26 -13.39
N SER A 124 21.12 -6.13 -14.07
CA SER A 124 20.04 -5.35 -14.71
C SER A 124 18.85 -5.04 -13.78
N PRO A 125 19.08 -4.41 -12.61
CA PRO A 125 18.01 -4.01 -11.69
C PRO A 125 17.04 -3.02 -12.36
N VAL A 126 15.76 -3.13 -12.05
CA VAL A 126 14.70 -2.24 -12.57
C VAL A 126 13.82 -1.80 -11.42
N LEU A 127 13.39 -0.55 -11.39
CA LEU A 127 12.51 -0.04 -10.34
C LEU A 127 11.04 -0.17 -10.75
N HIS A 128 10.33 -1.14 -10.18
CA HIS A 128 8.90 -1.40 -10.31
C HIS A 128 8.21 -1.47 -8.94
N PRO A 129 8.08 -0.33 -8.23
CA PRO A 129 7.46 -0.31 -6.91
C PRO A 129 6.01 -0.78 -6.96
N CYS A 130 5.54 -1.37 -5.85
CA CYS A 130 4.18 -1.86 -5.76
C CYS A 130 3.17 -0.72 -5.73
N MET A 131 2.25 -0.71 -6.70
CA MET A 131 1.21 0.30 -6.79
C MET A 131 0.25 0.29 -5.59
N PHE A 132 0.04 -0.88 -4.99
CA PHE A 132 -0.88 -1.04 -3.86
C PHE A 132 -0.40 -0.33 -2.58
N GLU A 133 0.90 -0.06 -2.45
CA GLU A 133 1.45 0.80 -1.38
C GLU A 133 0.85 2.20 -1.47
N TYR A 134 0.86 2.79 -2.68
CA TYR A 134 0.31 4.12 -2.93
C TYR A 134 -1.23 4.14 -2.82
N VAL A 135 -1.91 3.09 -3.31
CA VAL A 135 -3.38 2.98 -3.25
C VAL A 135 -3.91 2.92 -1.82
N TYR A 136 -3.32 2.06 -0.97
CA TYR A 136 -3.94 1.71 0.31
C TYR A 136 -2.94 1.45 1.44
N LEU A 137 -1.91 0.65 1.19
CA LEU A 137 -1.18 -0.01 2.27
C LEU A 137 -0.28 0.95 3.06
N ALA A 138 0.50 1.78 2.36
CA ALA A 138 1.42 2.71 2.99
C ALA A 138 0.67 3.85 3.70
N ARG A 139 1.29 4.41 4.73
CA ARG A 139 0.75 5.60 5.37
C ARG A 139 0.87 6.82 4.46
N PRO A 140 -0.09 7.76 4.51
CA PRO A 140 -0.08 8.93 3.64
C PRO A 140 1.10 9.87 3.90
N ASP A 141 1.64 9.89 5.12
CA ASP A 141 2.81 10.68 5.51
C ASP A 141 4.16 10.05 5.11
N SER A 142 4.15 8.90 4.45
CA SER A 142 5.36 8.26 3.93
C SER A 142 5.74 8.76 2.54
N VAL A 143 7.04 8.72 2.25
CA VAL A 143 7.63 8.89 0.92
C VAL A 143 8.28 7.57 0.52
N ILE A 144 7.89 7.01 -0.63
CA ILE A 144 8.41 5.73 -1.13
C ILE A 144 8.98 5.96 -2.52
N ASP A 145 10.27 5.67 -2.71
CA ASP A 145 10.99 5.88 -3.97
C ASP A 145 10.81 7.32 -4.50
N GLY A 146 10.94 8.30 -3.59
CA GLY A 146 10.75 9.73 -3.90
C GLY A 146 9.31 10.16 -4.16
N ILE A 147 8.32 9.26 -4.06
CA ILE A 147 6.90 9.58 -4.25
C ILE A 147 6.22 9.76 -2.89
N SER A 148 5.64 10.94 -2.65
CA SER A 148 4.72 11.17 -1.53
C SER A 148 3.44 10.37 -1.72
N VAL A 149 3.12 9.49 -0.76
CA VAL A 149 1.90 8.67 -0.79
C VAL A 149 0.64 9.53 -0.77
N TYR A 150 0.62 10.59 0.06
CA TYR A 150 -0.49 11.53 0.09
C TYR A 150 -0.72 12.21 -1.27
N GLN A 151 0.34 12.73 -1.90
CA GLN A 151 0.22 13.38 -3.21
C GLN A 151 -0.21 12.40 -4.30
N ALA A 152 0.28 11.16 -4.27
CA ALA A 152 -0.16 10.11 -5.19
C ALA A 152 -1.68 9.86 -5.07
N ARG A 153 -2.23 9.82 -3.84
CA ARG A 153 -3.67 9.67 -3.60
C ARG A 153 -4.48 10.87 -4.08
N LEU A 154 -3.98 12.09 -3.92
CA LEU A 154 -4.60 13.28 -4.54
C LEU A 154 -4.63 13.13 -6.07
N ASN A 155 -3.50 12.79 -6.70
CA ASN A 155 -3.42 12.59 -8.15
C ASN A 155 -4.37 11.49 -8.67
N MET A 156 -4.56 10.42 -7.89
CA MET A 156 -5.57 9.40 -8.18
C MET A 156 -7.00 9.96 -8.07
N GLY A 157 -7.28 10.83 -7.11
CA GLY A 157 -8.58 11.53 -7.01
C GLY A 157 -8.88 12.43 -8.21
N GLU A 158 -7.87 13.10 -8.77
CA GLU A 158 -7.98 13.90 -9.99
C GLU A 158 -8.42 13.06 -11.19
N THR A 159 -7.73 11.93 -11.42
CA THR A 159 -8.05 11.03 -12.54
C THR A 159 -9.39 10.33 -12.34
N LEU A 160 -9.73 9.99 -11.10
CA LEU A 160 -11.04 9.42 -10.77
C LEU A 160 -12.17 10.43 -11.02
N ALA A 161 -11.95 11.72 -10.76
CA ALA A 161 -12.91 12.77 -11.12
C ALA A 161 -13.17 12.80 -12.64
N GLN A 162 -12.12 12.68 -13.45
CA GLN A 162 -12.28 12.61 -14.91
C GLN A 162 -13.08 11.36 -15.33
N ARG A 163 -12.85 10.21 -14.67
CA ARG A 163 -13.64 8.99 -14.91
C ARG A 163 -15.12 9.21 -14.55
N VAL A 164 -15.41 9.88 -13.44
CA VAL A 164 -16.79 10.23 -13.03
C VAL A 164 -17.45 11.15 -14.06
N ILE A 165 -16.80 12.24 -14.45
CA ILE A 165 -17.32 13.20 -15.45
C ILE A 165 -17.65 12.50 -16.78
N ASN A 166 -16.80 11.55 -17.21
CA ASN A 166 -17.02 10.82 -18.45
C ASN A 166 -18.12 9.76 -18.35
N THR A 167 -18.49 9.34 -17.14
CA THR A 167 -19.46 8.26 -16.91
C THR A 167 -20.86 8.81 -16.59
N MET A 168 -20.95 9.92 -15.89
CA MET A 168 -22.23 10.51 -15.49
C MET A 168 -22.14 12.03 -15.28
N PRO A 169 -23.26 12.75 -15.42
CA PRO A 169 -23.30 14.19 -15.13
C PRO A 169 -22.96 14.46 -13.67
N PRO A 170 -21.96 15.31 -13.37
CA PRO A 170 -21.68 15.72 -12.00
C PRO A 170 -22.90 16.33 -11.30
N SER A 171 -23.80 16.98 -12.05
CA SER A 171 -25.07 17.52 -11.53
C SER A 171 -25.89 16.52 -10.73
N ASP A 172 -25.81 15.22 -11.05
CA ASP A 172 -26.63 14.16 -10.44
C ASP A 172 -26.10 13.70 -9.07
N ILE A 173 -24.92 14.18 -8.67
CA ILE A 173 -24.27 13.90 -7.39
C ILE A 173 -24.49 15.10 -6.46
N ASP A 174 -25.09 14.88 -5.30
CA ASP A 174 -25.29 15.94 -4.30
C ASP A 174 -24.10 16.10 -3.37
N VAL A 175 -23.40 15.00 -3.08
CA VAL A 175 -22.29 14.96 -2.12
C VAL A 175 -21.34 13.79 -2.40
N VAL A 176 -20.05 14.02 -2.18
CA VAL A 176 -19.00 12.99 -2.20
C VAL A 176 -18.66 12.60 -0.76
N ILE A 177 -18.70 11.29 -0.48
CA ILE A 177 -18.47 10.73 0.84
C ILE A 177 -17.36 9.67 0.73
N PRO A 178 -16.22 9.83 1.44
CA PRO A 178 -15.19 8.80 1.49
C PRO A 178 -15.63 7.62 2.36
N ILE A 179 -15.11 6.43 2.03
CA ILE A 179 -15.07 5.29 2.94
C ILE A 179 -13.76 5.39 3.74
N PRO A 180 -13.82 5.69 5.05
CA PRO A 180 -12.63 5.99 5.82
C PRO A 180 -11.70 4.76 5.98
N GLU A 181 -10.38 4.94 6.00
CA GLU A 181 -9.64 6.20 6.14
C GLU A 181 -8.79 6.53 4.90
N SER A 182 -8.33 5.51 4.18
CA SER A 182 -7.42 5.53 3.02
C SER A 182 -7.94 6.34 1.84
N SER A 183 -9.25 6.30 1.57
CA SER A 183 -9.86 6.96 0.42
C SER A 183 -10.03 8.48 0.57
N ARG A 184 -9.85 9.04 1.78
CA ARG A 184 -10.11 10.46 2.06
C ARG A 184 -9.39 11.42 1.11
N PRO A 185 -8.07 11.30 0.84
CA PRO A 185 -7.40 12.24 -0.07
C PRO A 185 -7.97 12.16 -1.49
N SER A 186 -8.18 10.96 -2.02
CA SER A 186 -8.74 10.74 -3.36
C SER A 186 -10.16 11.29 -3.46
N ALA A 187 -11.00 11.07 -2.45
CA ALA A 187 -12.38 11.56 -2.40
C ALA A 187 -12.45 13.08 -2.28
N MET A 188 -11.58 13.68 -1.46
CA MET A 188 -11.47 15.14 -1.30
C MET A 188 -11.06 15.80 -2.62
N GLN A 189 -10.01 15.31 -3.27
CA GLN A 189 -9.57 15.84 -4.55
C GLN A 189 -10.66 15.66 -5.62
N LEU A 190 -11.32 14.49 -5.65
CA LEU A 190 -12.42 14.23 -6.57
C LEU A 190 -13.54 15.25 -6.39
N ALA A 191 -14.01 15.44 -5.15
CA ALA A 191 -15.09 16.36 -4.81
C ALA A 191 -14.77 17.79 -5.26
N GLN A 192 -13.54 18.26 -4.98
CA GLN A 192 -13.05 19.56 -5.43
C GLN A 192 -13.13 19.69 -6.95
N LYS A 193 -12.74 18.64 -7.69
CA LYS A 193 -12.66 18.68 -9.15
C LYS A 193 -14.00 18.61 -9.86
N ILE A 194 -14.95 17.87 -9.32
CA ILE A 194 -16.32 17.84 -9.86
C ILE A 194 -17.20 18.97 -9.32
N GLY A 195 -16.66 19.85 -8.46
CA GLY A 195 -17.38 20.99 -7.88
C GLY A 195 -18.50 20.58 -6.92
N LYS A 196 -18.32 19.49 -6.16
CA LYS A 196 -19.32 18.99 -5.21
C LYS A 196 -18.83 19.02 -3.76
N PRO A 197 -19.74 19.14 -2.79
CA PRO A 197 -19.38 19.08 -1.38
C PRO A 197 -18.72 17.74 -1.02
N TYR A 198 -17.63 17.81 -0.26
CA TYR A 198 -17.06 16.69 0.47
C TYR A 198 -17.68 16.63 1.88
N ARG A 199 -18.15 15.45 2.31
CA ARG A 199 -18.70 15.25 3.66
C ARG A 199 -18.24 13.92 4.24
N GLU A 200 -17.91 13.92 5.52
CA GLU A 200 -17.76 12.68 6.29
C GLU A 200 -19.15 12.09 6.57
N GLY A 201 -19.59 11.16 5.72
CA GLY A 201 -20.83 10.41 5.92
C GLY A 201 -20.63 9.13 6.73
N PHE A 202 -19.42 8.56 6.71
CA PHE A 202 -19.08 7.38 7.49
C PHE A 202 -18.02 7.69 8.53
N VAL A 203 -18.20 7.13 9.73
CA VAL A 203 -17.22 7.20 10.81
C VAL A 203 -16.70 5.79 11.08
N LYS A 204 -15.39 5.62 10.99
CA LYS A 204 -14.72 4.37 11.36
C LYS A 204 -14.69 4.21 12.87
N ASN A 205 -15.19 3.08 13.35
CA ASN A 205 -15.04 2.70 14.75
C ASN A 205 -13.57 2.34 14.98
N ARG A 206 -12.87 3.15 15.77
CA ARG A 206 -11.44 2.92 16.08
C ARG A 206 -11.22 1.73 17.00
N TYR A 207 -12.23 1.40 17.80
CA TYR A 207 -12.17 0.37 18.83
C TYR A 207 -13.06 -0.83 18.46
N VAL A 208 -12.67 -1.59 17.44
CA VAL A 208 -13.36 -2.82 17.07
C VAL A 208 -12.70 -4.00 17.81
N GLY A 209 -13.44 -4.60 18.74
CA GLY A 209 -13.00 -5.81 19.44
C GLY A 209 -13.09 -7.05 18.56
N ARG A 210 -12.36 -8.11 18.95
CA ARG A 210 -12.52 -9.44 18.36
C ARG A 210 -13.94 -9.93 18.64
N THR A 211 -14.63 -10.49 17.65
CA THR A 211 -15.95 -11.11 17.86
C THR A 211 -15.75 -12.48 18.52
N PHE A 212 -16.22 -12.65 19.76
CA PHE A 212 -16.23 -13.96 20.43
C PHE A 212 -17.29 -14.88 19.79
N ILE A 213 -17.07 -16.20 19.88
CA ILE A 213 -18.06 -17.20 19.46
C ILE A 213 -19.31 -17.01 20.32
N MET A 214 -20.35 -16.42 19.75
CA MET A 214 -21.64 -16.23 20.42
C MET A 214 -22.49 -17.50 20.26
N PRO A 215 -22.98 -18.14 21.34
CA PRO A 215 -23.91 -19.26 21.22
C PRO A 215 -25.27 -18.76 20.72
N GLY A 216 -25.74 -19.29 19.59
CA GLY A 216 -27.07 -19.00 19.02
C GLY A 216 -27.04 -18.50 17.57
N GLN A 217 -27.82 -19.14 16.69
CA GLN A 217 -27.85 -18.86 15.24
C GLN A 217 -28.34 -17.45 14.85
N GLY A 218 -28.92 -16.68 15.78
CA GLY A 218 -29.52 -15.36 15.51
C GLY A 218 -28.55 -14.17 15.52
N ALA A 219 -27.30 -14.34 15.95
CA ALA A 219 -26.36 -13.24 16.18
C ALA A 219 -25.20 -13.16 15.19
N ARG A 220 -25.42 -13.47 13.91
CA ARG A 220 -24.53 -12.98 12.83
C ARG A 220 -24.89 -11.51 12.52
N LYS A 221 -24.53 -10.59 13.42
CA LYS A 221 -24.57 -9.16 13.09
C LYS A 221 -23.56 -8.88 11.98
N LYS A 222 -24.04 -8.23 10.91
CA LYS A 222 -23.26 -7.76 9.74
C LYS A 222 -21.94 -7.13 10.20
N SER A 223 -20.81 -7.74 9.84
CA SER A 223 -19.46 -7.38 10.33
C SER A 223 -19.08 -5.94 10.01
N VAL A 224 -19.59 -5.37 8.91
CA VAL A 224 -19.25 -3.98 8.51
C VAL A 224 -19.88 -2.95 9.44
N ARG A 225 -21.08 -3.21 9.97
CA ARG A 225 -21.73 -2.28 10.93
C ARG A 225 -21.00 -2.16 12.26
N GLN A 226 -20.15 -3.13 12.60
CA GLN A 226 -19.26 -3.02 13.75
C GLN A 226 -18.06 -2.11 13.44
N LYS A 227 -17.67 -2.00 12.17
CA LYS A 227 -16.49 -1.25 11.72
C LYS A 227 -16.81 0.19 11.32
N LEU A 228 -18.00 0.45 10.80
CA LEU A 228 -18.42 1.74 10.26
C LEU A 228 -19.81 2.13 10.78
N ASN A 229 -19.99 3.41 11.07
CA ASN A 229 -21.28 4.02 11.38
C ASN A 229 -21.63 5.08 10.33
N ALA A 230 -22.89 5.13 9.90
CA ALA A 230 -23.38 6.13 8.95
C ALA A 230 -23.98 7.34 9.70
N ILE A 231 -23.61 8.56 9.31
CA ILE A 231 -24.24 9.80 9.76
C ILE A 231 -25.47 10.05 8.90
N ALA A 232 -26.65 9.63 9.36
CA ALA A 232 -27.87 9.63 8.55
C ALA A 232 -28.22 10.98 7.89
N GLN A 233 -27.89 12.09 8.55
CA GLN A 233 -28.11 13.45 8.03
C GLN A 233 -27.33 13.73 6.73
N GLU A 234 -26.19 13.07 6.51
CA GLU A 234 -25.39 13.25 5.29
C GLU A 234 -25.91 12.46 4.09
N PHE A 235 -26.81 11.49 4.31
CA PHE A 235 -27.40 10.64 3.25
C PHE A 235 -28.85 11.00 2.92
N LYS A 236 -29.65 11.37 3.92
CA LYS A 236 -31.11 11.50 3.80
C LYS A 236 -31.51 12.42 2.64
N GLY A 237 -32.22 11.86 1.66
CA GLY A 237 -32.77 12.57 0.50
C GLY A 237 -31.72 13.03 -0.52
N ARG A 238 -30.48 12.52 -0.46
CA ARG A 238 -29.38 12.91 -1.36
C ARG A 238 -28.97 11.78 -2.29
N ASN A 239 -28.48 12.14 -3.47
CA ASN A 239 -27.74 11.27 -4.38
C ASN A 239 -26.25 11.31 -4.00
N VAL A 240 -25.75 10.23 -3.42
CA VAL A 240 -24.40 10.19 -2.84
C VAL A 240 -23.40 9.48 -3.77
N LEU A 241 -22.20 10.03 -3.90
CA LEU A 241 -21.05 9.34 -4.48
C LEU A 241 -20.14 8.85 -3.35
N LEU A 242 -20.10 7.53 -3.16
CA LEU A 242 -19.18 6.88 -2.24
C LEU A 242 -17.84 6.65 -2.93
N VAL A 243 -16.75 6.98 -2.27
CA VAL A 243 -15.39 6.77 -2.79
C VAL A 243 -14.65 5.82 -1.84
N ASP A 244 -14.16 4.71 -2.36
CA ASP A 244 -13.38 3.72 -1.63
C ASP A 244 -12.01 3.52 -2.29
N ASP A 245 -11.02 3.04 -1.55
CA ASP A 245 -9.69 2.81 -2.13
C ASP A 245 -9.74 1.69 -3.18
N SER A 246 -10.36 0.56 -2.86
CA SER A 246 -10.35 -0.64 -3.69
C SER A 246 -11.60 -1.49 -3.44
N ILE A 247 -11.95 -2.35 -4.40
CA ILE A 247 -13.04 -3.33 -4.26
C ILE A 247 -12.47 -4.72 -4.52
N VAL A 248 -12.27 -5.49 -3.46
CA VAL A 248 -11.64 -6.84 -3.52
C VAL A 248 -12.69 -7.95 -3.59
N ARG A 249 -13.40 -8.24 -2.49
CA ARG A 249 -14.46 -9.27 -2.45
C ARG A 249 -15.87 -8.73 -2.73
N GLY A 250 -16.04 -7.40 -2.73
CA GLY A 250 -17.32 -6.71 -2.95
C GLY A 250 -18.35 -6.82 -1.82
N THR A 251 -18.22 -7.77 -0.89
CA THR A 251 -19.15 -7.95 0.25
C THR A 251 -19.19 -6.72 1.16
N THR A 252 -18.03 -6.14 1.47
CA THR A 252 -17.94 -4.90 2.26
C THR A 252 -18.65 -3.74 1.53
N SER A 253 -18.34 -3.54 0.25
CA SER A 253 -18.95 -2.47 -0.56
C SER A 253 -20.46 -2.63 -0.67
N LYS A 254 -20.96 -3.87 -0.80
CA LYS A 254 -22.40 -4.19 -0.77
C LYS A 254 -23.06 -3.77 0.55
N GLU A 255 -22.44 -4.09 1.68
CA GLU A 255 -22.96 -3.68 3.00
C GLU A 255 -22.93 -2.15 3.17
N ILE A 256 -21.86 -1.49 2.70
CA ILE A 256 -21.73 -0.02 2.73
C ILE A 256 -22.82 0.66 1.89
N VAL A 257 -23.05 0.19 0.66
CA VAL A 257 -24.13 0.70 -0.21
C VAL A 257 -25.48 0.53 0.48
N GLN A 258 -25.73 -0.62 1.11
CA GLN A 258 -26.96 -0.86 1.84
C GLN A 258 -27.10 0.07 3.06
N MET A 259 -26.02 0.32 3.82
CA MET A 259 -26.02 1.27 4.94
C MET A 259 -26.36 2.69 4.48
N ALA A 260 -25.83 3.13 3.33
CA ALA A 260 -26.16 4.44 2.75
C ALA A 260 -27.65 4.54 2.37
N ARG A 261 -28.22 3.48 1.78
CA ARG A 261 -29.67 3.43 1.47
C ARG A 261 -30.53 3.44 2.73
N GLU A 262 -30.16 2.64 3.74
CA GLU A 262 -30.84 2.61 5.05
C GLU A 262 -30.76 3.95 5.78
N ALA A 263 -29.68 4.71 5.58
CA ALA A 263 -29.52 6.08 6.06
C ALA A 263 -30.36 7.12 5.28
N GLY A 264 -31.03 6.70 4.20
CA GLY A 264 -31.99 7.50 3.45
C GLY A 264 -31.46 8.10 2.14
N ALA A 265 -30.35 7.59 1.58
CA ALA A 265 -29.87 8.02 0.27
C ALA A 265 -30.86 7.65 -0.85
N ASN A 266 -31.11 8.58 -1.78
CA ASN A 266 -31.97 8.39 -2.95
C ASN A 266 -31.27 7.49 -3.98
N LYS A 267 -30.05 7.88 -4.35
CA LYS A 267 -29.14 7.17 -5.27
C LYS A 267 -27.80 6.99 -4.59
N VAL A 268 -27.19 5.83 -4.81
CA VAL A 268 -25.88 5.49 -4.24
C VAL A 268 -24.95 5.08 -5.37
N TYR A 269 -24.07 6.00 -5.76
CA TYR A 269 -22.99 5.75 -6.71
C TYR A 269 -21.73 5.31 -5.95
N MET A 270 -20.90 4.49 -6.58
CA MET A 270 -19.65 4.01 -6.01
C MET A 270 -18.50 4.28 -6.97
N ALA A 271 -17.40 4.82 -6.46
CA ALA A 271 -16.15 4.99 -7.19
C ALA A 271 -14.99 4.33 -6.43
N SER A 272 -14.16 3.57 -7.14
CA SER A 272 -12.95 2.96 -6.59
C SER A 272 -11.72 3.68 -7.11
N ALA A 273 -10.84 4.13 -6.21
CA ALA A 273 -9.59 4.78 -6.56
C ALA A 273 -8.56 3.83 -7.19
N ALA A 274 -8.72 2.52 -6.98
CA ALA A 274 -8.01 1.46 -7.68
C ALA A 274 -8.81 0.95 -8.89
N PRO A 275 -8.13 0.38 -9.90
CA PRO A 275 -8.77 -0.43 -10.92
C PRO A 275 -9.36 -1.73 -10.35
N PRO A 276 -10.16 -2.48 -11.13
CA PRO A 276 -10.70 -3.76 -10.67
C PRO A 276 -9.58 -4.75 -10.33
N VAL A 277 -9.58 -5.26 -9.10
CA VAL A 277 -8.61 -6.27 -8.64
C VAL A 277 -9.01 -7.63 -9.17
N ARG A 278 -8.32 -8.10 -10.23
CA ARG A 278 -8.67 -9.32 -10.98
C ARG A 278 -7.77 -10.51 -10.68
N TYR A 279 -6.58 -10.27 -10.16
CA TYR A 279 -5.56 -11.27 -9.88
C TYR A 279 -5.08 -11.17 -8.42
N PRO A 280 -4.68 -12.29 -7.81
CA PRO A 280 -4.10 -12.28 -6.48
C PRO A 280 -2.67 -11.70 -6.53
N ASN A 281 -2.31 -10.93 -5.52
CA ASN A 281 -0.94 -10.47 -5.36
C ASN A 281 -0.07 -11.62 -4.79
N VAL A 282 1.01 -11.96 -5.49
CA VAL A 282 1.99 -12.98 -5.06
C VAL A 282 3.29 -12.36 -4.54
N TYR A 283 3.29 -11.04 -4.34
CA TYR A 283 4.44 -10.23 -3.96
C TYR A 283 4.35 -9.71 -2.52
N GLY A 284 3.59 -10.39 -1.66
CA GLY A 284 3.55 -10.13 -0.21
C GLY A 284 2.41 -9.26 0.27
N ILE A 285 1.41 -8.95 -0.57
CA ILE A 285 0.13 -8.40 -0.10
C ILE A 285 -0.88 -9.54 0.03
N ASP A 286 -1.45 -9.70 1.23
CA ASP A 286 -2.49 -10.71 1.46
C ASP A 286 -3.74 -10.37 0.63
N MET A 287 -3.98 -11.21 -0.38
CA MET A 287 -5.16 -11.13 -1.23
C MET A 287 -5.83 -12.50 -1.26
N PRO A 288 -7.18 -12.53 -1.37
CA PRO A 288 -7.89 -13.78 -1.46
C PRO A 288 -7.61 -14.48 -2.80
N THR A 289 -8.08 -15.71 -2.93
CA THR A 289 -7.96 -16.46 -4.18
C THR A 289 -8.68 -15.75 -5.33
N SER A 290 -8.30 -16.04 -6.58
CA SER A 290 -8.94 -15.46 -7.77
C SER A 290 -10.46 -15.60 -7.75
N GLU A 291 -10.97 -16.76 -7.33
CA GLU A 291 -12.42 -17.05 -7.27
C GLU A 291 -13.18 -16.18 -6.27
N GLU A 292 -12.51 -15.72 -5.22
CA GLU A 292 -13.06 -14.85 -4.18
C GLU A 292 -13.00 -13.35 -4.57
N LEU A 293 -12.25 -12.98 -5.61
CA LEU A 293 -12.21 -11.62 -6.12
C LEU A 293 -13.48 -11.33 -6.93
N ILE A 294 -14.19 -10.26 -6.57
CA ILE A 294 -15.47 -9.94 -7.24
C ILE A 294 -15.26 -9.59 -8.72
N ALA A 295 -14.12 -8.98 -9.06
CA ALA A 295 -13.82 -8.63 -10.44
C ALA A 295 -13.22 -9.78 -11.27
N HIS A 296 -12.93 -10.94 -10.67
CA HIS A 296 -12.46 -12.09 -11.42
C HIS A 296 -13.56 -12.60 -12.36
N ASN A 297 -13.26 -12.63 -13.66
CA ASN A 297 -14.19 -13.01 -14.74
C ASN A 297 -15.54 -12.28 -14.73
N ARG A 298 -15.59 -11.06 -14.18
CA ARG A 298 -16.79 -10.20 -14.21
C ARG A 298 -16.53 -8.86 -14.89
N THR A 299 -17.57 -8.37 -15.55
CA THR A 299 -17.69 -7.02 -16.08
C THR A 299 -18.01 -6.02 -14.96
N VAL A 300 -17.77 -4.74 -15.19
CA VAL A 300 -18.11 -3.69 -14.21
C VAL A 300 -19.61 -3.67 -13.91
N GLU A 301 -20.46 -3.98 -14.89
CA GLU A 301 -21.91 -4.01 -14.70
C GLU A 301 -22.37 -5.17 -13.79
N GLU A 302 -21.80 -6.36 -13.95
CA GLU A 302 -22.07 -7.49 -13.04
C GLU A 302 -21.64 -7.18 -11.60
N ILE A 303 -20.50 -6.49 -11.43
CA ILE A 303 -20.03 -6.06 -10.10
C ILE A 303 -20.99 -5.00 -9.53
N ARG A 304 -21.41 -4.01 -10.33
CA ARG A 304 -22.36 -2.97 -9.93
C ARG A 304 -23.66 -3.59 -9.42
N GLN A 305 -24.20 -4.56 -10.15
CA GLN A 305 -25.41 -5.29 -9.76
C GLN A 305 -25.20 -6.06 -8.45
N PHE A 306 -24.06 -6.74 -8.29
CA PHE A 306 -23.74 -7.48 -7.08
C PHE A 306 -23.71 -6.60 -5.83
N ILE A 307 -23.05 -5.44 -5.90
CA ILE A 307 -22.94 -4.49 -4.78
C ILE A 307 -24.22 -3.67 -4.58
N GLY A 308 -25.08 -3.57 -5.60
CA GLY A 308 -26.35 -2.84 -5.55
C GLY A 308 -26.23 -1.32 -5.68
N ALA A 309 -25.14 -0.84 -6.28
CA ALA A 309 -24.91 0.59 -6.55
C ALA A 309 -25.71 1.05 -7.79
N ASP A 310 -26.14 2.30 -7.83
CA ASP A 310 -26.81 2.89 -9.00
C ASP A 310 -25.82 3.11 -10.16
N ALA A 311 -24.54 3.39 -9.85
CA ALA A 311 -23.43 3.41 -10.81
C ALA A 311 -22.15 2.93 -10.11
N LEU A 312 -21.24 2.34 -10.88
CA LEU A 312 -19.93 1.90 -10.40
C LEU A 312 -18.84 2.40 -11.35
N ILE A 313 -17.90 3.16 -10.81
CA ILE A 313 -16.78 3.76 -11.54
C ILE A 313 -15.49 3.17 -10.97
N TYR A 314 -14.63 2.64 -11.84
CA TYR A 314 -13.27 2.25 -11.48
C TYR A 314 -12.27 3.24 -12.08
N GLN A 315 -11.16 3.39 -11.36
CA GLN A 315 -9.95 3.97 -11.91
C GLN A 315 -9.42 3.12 -13.08
N ASP A 316 -8.69 3.77 -13.97
CA ASP A 316 -7.96 3.11 -15.05
C ASP A 316 -6.51 2.80 -14.64
N VAL A 317 -6.00 1.61 -14.99
CA VAL A 317 -4.66 1.16 -14.53
C VAL A 317 -3.55 2.02 -15.11
N ASP A 318 -3.67 2.44 -16.38
CA ASP A 318 -2.65 3.22 -17.06
C ASP A 318 -2.70 4.67 -16.59
N ALA A 319 -3.90 5.22 -16.37
CA ALA A 319 -4.07 6.53 -15.75
C ALA A 319 -3.46 6.57 -14.35
N MET A 320 -3.71 5.55 -13.52
CA MET A 320 -3.13 5.43 -12.18
C MET A 320 -1.60 5.38 -12.22
N LYS A 321 -1.02 4.48 -13.03
CA LYS A 321 0.44 4.39 -13.23
C LYS A 321 1.05 5.72 -13.68
N ARG A 322 0.42 6.37 -14.65
CA ARG A 322 0.89 7.65 -15.20
C ARG A 322 0.90 8.77 -14.15
N VAL A 323 -0.16 8.92 -13.35
CA VAL A 323 -0.23 10.04 -12.41
C VAL A 323 0.55 9.84 -11.12
N VAL A 324 0.80 8.59 -10.73
CA VAL A 324 1.76 8.26 -9.67
C VAL A 324 3.19 8.42 -10.20
N GLY A 325 3.50 7.87 -11.37
CA GLY A 325 4.81 8.01 -12.02
C GLY A 325 5.21 9.45 -12.36
N ALA A 326 4.25 10.33 -12.60
CA ALA A 326 4.52 11.76 -12.81
C ALA A 326 5.18 12.44 -11.59
N LEU A 327 5.05 11.86 -10.39
CA LEU A 327 5.68 12.37 -9.17
C LEU A 327 7.16 12.00 -9.07
N ASN A 328 7.60 10.96 -9.78
CA ASN A 328 9.01 10.63 -9.94
C ASN A 328 9.30 10.04 -11.34
N PRO A 329 9.73 10.87 -12.30
CA PRO A 329 10.02 10.44 -13.67
C PRO A 329 11.13 9.39 -13.81
N ALA A 330 11.92 9.13 -12.76
CA ALA A 330 12.94 8.09 -12.78
C ALA A 330 12.34 6.67 -12.68
N ILE A 331 11.08 6.54 -12.27
CA ILE A 331 10.38 5.25 -12.19
C ILE A 331 9.88 4.87 -13.58
N VAL A 332 10.38 3.73 -14.08
CA VAL A 332 10.09 3.24 -15.44
C VAL A 332 8.81 2.41 -15.53
N GLY A 333 8.30 1.93 -14.40
CA GLY A 333 7.08 1.12 -14.33
C GLY A 333 6.65 0.85 -12.90
N PHE A 334 5.52 0.19 -12.74
CA PHE A 334 4.98 -0.19 -11.42
C PHE A 334 4.50 -1.64 -11.46
N GLU A 335 4.68 -2.35 -10.35
CA GLU A 335 4.01 -3.62 -10.10
C GLU A 335 2.55 -3.30 -9.76
N ALA A 336 1.65 -3.65 -10.68
CA ALA A 336 0.20 -3.42 -10.59
C ALA A 336 -0.56 -4.58 -11.25
N SER A 337 -0.04 -5.80 -11.09
CA SER A 337 -0.67 -7.02 -11.58
C SER A 337 -1.92 -7.39 -10.77
#